data_AF-E9KHD1-F1
#
_entry.id   AF-E9KHD1-F1
#
_cell.length_a   1.000
_cell.length_b   1.000
_cell.length_c   1.000
_cell.angle_alpha   90.00
_cell.angle_beta   90.00
_cell.angle_gamma   90.00
#
_symmetry.space_group_name_H-M   'P 1'
#
loop_
_entity.id
_entity.type
_entity.pdbx_description
1 polymer ?
#
loop_
_entity_poly.entity_id
_entity_poly.type
_entity_poly.pdbx_seq_one_letter_code
_entity_poly.pdbx_strand_id
1 'polypeptide(L)'
;LRFIKKTLKNHADEVVTLHKGTPMTLKAVFQSMNLSTYDLTVDMLDVHADRNTFHRFDKFNAKYNPIGESRLREVFLKTDNHMNGKYFARIIKEVASDLEESKYQNAELRLSIYGKSPGEWAKLAAWAIQYDVHSNNVRWLIQIPRLYDIFKSNKIMNNFQEFLSNIFLPLFEVSNDPNTNIELHKFLTHVVGFDSVDDESKPENPMLDADVKSPEEWDDEENPPYAYYLYYMYANITTLNHLRREQGLNTFVL
;
A
#
# COMPACT_ATOMS: atom_id res chain seq x y z
N LEU A 1 17.99 -8.71 -2.78
CA LEU A 1 19.17 -8.96 -1.91
C LEU A 1 20.42 -8.20 -2.32
N ARG A 2 20.86 -8.26 -3.59
CA ARG A 2 22.07 -7.54 -4.06
C ARG A 2 22.02 -6.04 -3.76
N PHE A 3 20.87 -5.39 -3.97
CA PHE A 3 20.63 -4.00 -3.60
C PHE A 3 20.94 -3.72 -2.12
N ILE A 4 20.33 -4.47 -1.21
CA ILE A 4 20.51 -4.32 0.24
C ILE A 4 21.98 -4.46 0.65
N LYS A 5 22.68 -5.47 0.11
CA LYS A 5 24.12 -5.67 0.36
C LYS A 5 24.96 -4.50 -0.13
N LYS A 6 24.66 -3.95 -1.32
CA LYS A 6 25.33 -2.77 -1.90
C LYS A 6 25.06 -1.52 -1.07
N THR A 7 23.81 -1.31 -0.65
CA THR A 7 23.40 -0.16 0.18
C THR A 7 24.07 -0.21 1.55
N LEU A 8 24.12 -1.37 2.20
CA LEU A 8 24.83 -1.51 3.47
C LEU A 8 26.34 -1.26 3.34
N LYS A 9 26.96 -1.60 2.21
CA LYS A 9 28.38 -1.28 1.97
C LYS A 9 28.64 0.21 1.77
N ASN A 10 27.73 0.91 1.09
CA ASN A 10 27.96 2.29 0.64
C ASN A 10 27.31 3.36 1.53
N HIS A 11 26.30 2.99 2.31
CA HIS A 11 25.46 3.91 3.10
C HIS A 11 25.23 3.37 4.53
N ALA A 12 26.22 2.68 5.09
CA ALA A 12 26.13 2.03 6.40
C ALA A 12 25.74 3.00 7.54
N ASP A 13 26.22 4.24 7.47
CA ASP A 13 26.06 5.25 8.52
C ASP A 13 24.83 6.15 8.32
N GLU A 14 24.03 5.91 7.27
CA GLU A 14 22.79 6.63 7.04
C GLU A 14 21.77 6.25 8.13
N VAL A 15 21.12 7.25 8.75
CA VAL A 15 20.07 7.03 9.73
C VAL A 15 18.81 6.56 9.01
N VAL A 16 18.27 5.40 9.35
CA VAL A 16 17.17 4.78 8.59
C VAL A 16 15.90 4.56 9.38
N THR A 17 15.96 4.60 10.71
CA THR A 17 14.79 4.44 11.59
C THR A 17 15.05 5.06 12.96
N LEU A 18 13.97 5.30 13.71
CA LEU A 18 14.01 5.74 15.10
C LEU A 18 13.57 4.58 15.99
N HIS A 19 14.46 4.07 16.84
CA HIS A 19 14.09 3.07 17.83
C HIS A 19 13.92 3.71 19.20
N LYS A 20 12.70 3.73 19.74
CA LYS A 20 12.36 4.35 21.03
C LYS A 20 12.83 5.83 21.11
N GLY A 21 12.74 6.55 20.01
CA GLY A 21 13.19 7.95 19.90
C GLY A 21 14.68 8.12 19.64
N THR A 22 15.48 7.05 19.63
CA THR A 22 16.91 7.12 19.28
C THR A 22 17.15 6.83 17.80
N PRO A 23 17.84 7.70 17.06
CA PRO A 23 18.26 7.44 15.69
C PRO A 23 19.12 6.19 15.56
N MET A 24 18.75 5.30 14.65
CA MET A 24 19.53 4.11 14.30
C MET A 24 20.02 4.20 12.85
N THR A 25 21.32 3.99 12.66
CA THR A 25 21.92 3.86 11.34
C THR A 25 21.60 2.51 10.71
N LEU A 26 21.74 2.40 9.39
CA LEU A 26 21.56 1.14 8.68
C LEU A 26 22.44 0.03 9.25
N LYS A 27 23.70 0.34 9.59
CA LYS A 27 24.61 -0.57 10.28
C LYS A 27 24.09 -1.00 11.64
N ALA A 28 23.58 -0.06 12.44
CA ALA A 28 23.04 -0.35 13.77
C ALA A 28 21.79 -1.25 13.69
N VAL A 29 20.94 -1.08 12.68
CA VAL A 29 19.78 -1.96 12.44
C VAL A 29 20.24 -3.39 12.20
N PHE A 30 21.20 -3.61 11.30
CA PHE A 30 21.76 -4.94 11.03
C PHE A 30 22.43 -5.57 12.25
N GLN A 31 23.20 -4.79 13.00
CA GLN A 31 23.83 -5.25 14.25
C GLN A 31 22.79 -5.64 15.30
N SER A 32 21.69 -4.88 15.43
CA SER A 32 20.62 -5.19 16.40
C SER A 32 19.88 -6.50 16.11
N MET A 33 19.90 -6.94 14.84
CA MET A 33 19.32 -8.21 14.41
C MET A 33 20.35 -9.37 14.45
N ASN A 34 21.59 -9.08 14.87
CA ASN A 34 22.72 -10.01 14.83
C ASN A 34 22.94 -10.63 13.44
N LEU A 35 22.75 -9.84 12.39
CA LEU A 35 22.85 -10.28 10.99
C LEU A 35 24.14 -9.78 10.34
N SER A 36 24.87 -10.69 9.69
CA SER A 36 25.94 -10.30 8.77
C SER A 36 25.40 -10.08 7.35
N THR A 37 26.17 -9.39 6.53
CA THR A 37 25.89 -9.22 5.09
C THR A 37 25.85 -10.55 4.31
N TYR A 38 26.53 -11.58 4.82
CA TYR A 38 26.58 -12.89 4.20
C TYR A 38 25.33 -13.72 4.54
N ASP A 39 24.78 -13.53 5.73
CA ASP A 39 23.63 -14.27 6.25
C ASP A 39 22.28 -13.76 5.73
N LEU A 40 22.27 -12.61 5.02
CA LEU A 40 21.03 -12.01 4.52
C LEU A 40 20.35 -12.91 3.47
N THR A 41 19.23 -13.53 3.87
CA THR A 41 18.31 -14.27 3.01
C THR A 41 17.02 -13.48 2.74
N VAL A 42 16.22 -13.95 1.78
CA VAL A 42 14.88 -13.38 1.53
C VAL A 42 13.96 -13.58 2.74
N ASP A 43 14.13 -14.68 3.46
CA ASP A 43 13.36 -15.04 4.66
C ASP A 43 13.47 -14.00 5.77
N MET A 44 14.63 -13.37 5.91
CA MET A 44 14.84 -12.31 6.90
C MET A 44 14.11 -11.00 6.57
N LEU A 45 13.67 -10.81 5.32
CA LEU A 45 12.88 -9.65 4.91
C LEU A 45 11.38 -9.83 5.18
N ASP A 46 10.96 -11.04 5.57
CA ASP A 46 9.56 -11.39 5.83
C ASP A 46 8.62 -11.01 4.66
N VAL A 47 9.09 -11.29 3.43
CA VAL A 47 8.41 -10.95 2.16
C VAL A 47 7.75 -12.15 1.48
N HIS A 48 7.61 -13.28 2.19
CA HIS A 48 7.17 -14.53 1.58
C HIS A 48 5.72 -14.49 1.06
N ALA A 49 5.51 -15.17 -0.07
CA ALA A 49 4.24 -15.70 -0.50
C ALA A 49 4.47 -17.20 -0.73
N ASP A 50 4.31 -18.02 0.32
CA ASP A 50 4.51 -19.47 0.23
C ASP A 50 3.16 -20.19 0.03
N ARG A 51 3.15 -21.39 -0.55
CA ARG A 51 1.96 -22.26 -0.53
C ARG A 51 1.49 -22.55 0.90
N ASN A 52 2.38 -22.50 1.89
CA ASN A 52 2.05 -22.64 3.31
C ASN A 52 1.57 -21.36 3.99
N THR A 53 1.50 -20.20 3.30
CA THR A 53 0.82 -19.01 3.87
C THR A 53 -0.69 -19.21 4.01
N PHE A 54 -1.27 -20.24 3.38
CA PHE A 54 -2.66 -20.69 3.58
C PHE A 54 -2.96 -21.25 4.98
N HIS A 55 -1.94 -21.54 5.81
CA HIS A 55 -2.14 -22.14 7.14
C HIS A 55 -1.46 -21.38 8.28
N ARG A 56 -0.69 -20.32 7.99
CA ARG A 56 -0.06 -19.44 9.00
C ARG A 56 -0.15 -17.97 8.57
N PHE A 57 -1.32 -17.39 8.83
CA PHE A 57 -1.76 -16.04 8.45
C PHE A 57 -1.29 -14.91 9.37
N ASP A 58 -0.61 -15.21 10.48
CA ASP A 58 0.21 -14.26 11.23
C ASP A 58 1.22 -13.54 10.30
N LYS A 59 1.72 -14.24 9.26
CA LYS A 59 2.59 -13.69 8.22
C LYS A 59 1.87 -12.85 7.15
N PHE A 60 0.60 -13.13 6.82
CA PHE A 60 -0.20 -12.29 5.92
C PHE A 60 -0.53 -10.97 6.61
N ASN A 61 -1.00 -11.04 7.86
CA ASN A 61 -1.19 -9.85 8.68
C ASN A 61 0.12 -9.12 8.92
N ALA A 62 1.26 -9.76 9.20
CA ALA A 62 2.55 -9.06 9.26
C ALA A 62 2.93 -8.35 7.95
N LYS A 63 2.37 -8.80 6.81
CA LYS A 63 2.57 -8.17 5.50
C LYS A 63 1.71 -6.94 5.25
N TYR A 64 0.53 -6.83 5.85
CA TYR A 64 -0.36 -5.70 5.61
C TYR A 64 -0.67 -4.89 6.87
N ASN A 65 -0.37 -5.42 8.05
CA ASN A 65 -0.56 -4.75 9.33
C ASN A 65 0.55 -3.70 9.49
N PRO A 66 0.20 -2.40 9.51
CA PRO A 66 1.18 -1.34 9.66
C PRO A 66 1.85 -1.31 11.04
N ILE A 67 1.42 -2.15 12.01
CA ILE A 67 1.80 -2.11 13.42
C ILE A 67 2.86 -3.18 13.79
N GLY A 68 3.01 -4.27 13.03
CA GLY A 68 3.76 -5.48 13.47
C GLY A 68 5.06 -5.81 12.73
N GLU A 69 5.72 -4.85 12.06
CA GLU A 69 6.65 -5.15 10.97
C GLU A 69 8.10 -5.52 11.33
N SER A 70 8.72 -6.32 10.43
CA SER A 70 10.17 -6.48 10.35
C SER A 70 10.85 -5.14 10.00
N ARG A 71 11.82 -4.71 10.83
CA ARG A 71 12.55 -3.43 10.65
C ARG A 71 13.20 -3.29 9.27
N LEU A 72 13.66 -4.40 8.68
CA LEU A 72 14.26 -4.36 7.34
C LEU A 72 13.22 -4.08 6.27
N ARG A 73 12.01 -4.62 6.42
CA ARG A 73 10.90 -4.36 5.52
C ARG A 73 10.49 -2.90 5.59
N GLU A 74 10.33 -2.34 6.78
CA GLU A 74 10.01 -0.92 6.96
C GLU A 74 11.03 -0.04 6.25
N VAL A 75 12.33 -0.33 6.41
CA VAL A 75 13.42 0.47 5.81
C VAL A 75 13.49 0.34 4.28
N PHE A 76 13.36 -0.88 3.74
CA PHE A 76 13.63 -1.14 2.32
C PHE A 76 12.39 -1.23 1.42
N LEU A 77 11.22 -1.53 1.98
CA LEU A 77 10.04 -1.98 1.20
C LEU A 77 8.76 -1.18 1.50
N LYS A 78 8.85 -0.12 2.31
CA LYS A 78 7.75 0.82 2.51
C LYS A 78 8.00 2.16 1.82
N THR A 79 6.89 2.77 1.38
CA THR A 79 6.82 4.13 0.85
C THR A 79 6.84 5.17 1.97
N ASP A 80 6.13 4.90 3.07
CA ASP A 80 6.08 5.75 4.28
C ASP A 80 6.97 5.14 5.37
N ASN A 81 8.16 5.72 5.57
CA ASN A 81 9.12 5.36 6.62
C ASN A 81 9.99 6.59 6.98
N HIS A 82 10.92 6.46 7.92
CA HIS A 82 11.79 7.57 8.35
C HIS A 82 12.58 8.25 7.20
N MET A 83 12.87 7.50 6.15
CA MET A 83 13.59 7.97 4.95
C MET A 83 12.65 8.33 3.80
N ASN A 84 11.35 8.48 4.08
CA ASN A 84 10.29 8.71 3.09
C ASN A 84 10.41 7.74 1.91
N GLY A 85 10.65 6.45 2.15
CA GLY A 85 10.65 5.43 1.10
C GLY A 85 11.80 5.52 0.08
N LYS A 86 12.88 6.27 0.37
CA LYS A 86 14.05 6.45 -0.51
C LYS A 86 14.60 5.14 -1.08
N TYR A 87 14.76 4.13 -0.22
CA TYR A 87 15.32 2.84 -0.66
C TYR A 87 14.33 2.03 -1.49
N PHE A 88 13.05 2.05 -1.11
CA PHE A 88 12.03 1.38 -1.89
C PHE A 88 11.93 1.96 -3.30
N ALA A 89 11.92 3.30 -3.43
CA ALA A 89 11.94 3.96 -4.72
C ALA A 89 13.16 3.57 -5.56
N ARG A 90 14.35 3.52 -4.97
CA ARG A 90 15.57 3.08 -5.68
C ARG A 90 15.46 1.64 -6.21
N ILE A 91 14.86 0.74 -5.44
CA ILE A 91 14.61 -0.64 -5.89
C ILE A 91 13.65 -0.62 -7.09
N ILE A 92 12.55 0.13 -7.00
CA ILE A 92 11.60 0.26 -8.10
C ILE A 92 12.26 0.84 -9.36
N LYS A 93 13.16 1.83 -9.23
CA LYS A 93 13.89 2.38 -10.38
C LYS A 93 14.85 1.38 -11.01
N GLU A 94 15.55 0.54 -10.23
CA GLU A 94 16.36 -0.54 -10.79
C GLU A 94 15.48 -1.54 -11.57
N VAL A 95 14.32 -1.93 -11.02
CA VAL A 95 13.37 -2.84 -11.70
C VAL A 95 12.78 -2.20 -12.96
N ALA A 96 12.40 -0.93 -12.90
CA ALA A 96 11.86 -0.19 -14.04
C ALA A 96 12.89 -0.08 -15.17
N SER A 97 14.15 0.19 -14.85
CA SER A 97 15.25 0.22 -15.83
C SER A 97 15.40 -1.14 -16.54
N ASP A 98 15.38 -2.24 -15.79
CA ASP A 98 15.48 -3.58 -16.37
C ASP A 98 14.29 -3.92 -17.29
N LEU A 99 13.07 -3.47 -16.93
CA LEU A 99 11.87 -3.63 -17.76
C LEU A 99 11.92 -2.77 -19.02
N GLU A 100 12.45 -1.55 -18.95
CA GLU A 100 12.59 -0.64 -20.09
C GLU A 100 13.65 -1.12 -21.10
N GLU A 101 14.71 -1.79 -20.64
CA GLU A 101 15.67 -2.46 -21.52
C GLU A 101 15.02 -3.60 -22.32
N SER A 102 13.96 -4.21 -21.77
CA SER A 102 13.21 -5.29 -22.39
C SER A 102 11.96 -4.79 -23.11
N LYS A 103 12.07 -4.46 -24.40
CA LYS A 103 11.02 -3.85 -25.25
C LYS A 103 9.59 -4.39 -25.09
N TYR A 104 9.41 -5.68 -24.82
CA TYR A 104 8.10 -6.34 -24.75
C TYR A 104 7.67 -6.74 -23.34
N GLN A 105 8.41 -6.35 -22.32
CA GLN A 105 8.06 -6.61 -20.94
C GLN A 105 7.34 -5.41 -20.35
N ASN A 106 6.19 -5.65 -19.75
CA ASN A 106 5.42 -4.66 -19.03
C ASN A 106 5.01 -5.26 -17.68
N ALA A 107 4.78 -4.40 -16.69
CA ALA A 107 4.37 -4.81 -15.36
C ALA A 107 3.25 -3.94 -14.81
N GLU A 108 2.29 -4.59 -14.17
CA GLU A 108 1.29 -3.94 -13.32
C GLU A 108 1.67 -4.19 -11.86
N LEU A 109 2.31 -3.21 -11.25
CA LEU A 109 2.78 -3.29 -9.88
C LEU A 109 1.68 -2.79 -8.93
N ARG A 110 1.64 -3.36 -7.73
CA ARG A 110 0.63 -3.03 -6.71
C ARG A 110 1.22 -2.18 -5.60
N LEU A 111 0.53 -1.10 -5.23
CA LEU A 111 0.82 -0.27 -4.07
C LEU A 111 -0.39 -0.25 -3.14
N SER A 112 -0.14 -0.32 -1.83
CA SER A 112 -1.21 -0.34 -0.83
C SER A 112 -1.66 1.06 -0.44
N ILE A 113 -2.98 1.24 -0.40
CA ILE A 113 -3.66 2.26 0.42
C ILE A 113 -4.51 1.51 1.44
N TYR A 114 -4.34 1.83 2.71
CA TYR A 114 -4.98 1.09 3.80
C TYR A 114 -6.33 1.68 4.22
N GLY A 115 -6.65 2.91 3.83
CA GLY A 115 -7.90 3.57 4.24
C GLY A 115 -7.95 3.91 5.74
N LYS A 116 -6.80 3.96 6.41
CA LYS A 116 -6.65 4.35 7.82
C LYS A 116 -6.77 5.86 8.00
N SER A 117 -6.28 6.64 7.04
CA SER A 117 -6.33 8.10 7.10
C SER A 117 -6.43 8.72 5.71
N PRO A 118 -7.07 9.90 5.56
CA PRO A 118 -7.21 10.57 4.26
C PRO A 118 -5.86 11.06 3.71
N GLY A 119 -4.86 11.24 4.58
CA GLY A 119 -3.52 11.69 4.20
C GLY A 119 -2.65 10.63 3.51
N GLU A 120 -3.09 9.37 3.44
CA GLU A 120 -2.30 8.29 2.80
C GLU A 120 -2.06 8.55 1.31
N TRP A 121 -3.07 9.03 0.59
CA TRP A 121 -2.94 9.37 -0.82
C TRP A 121 -1.91 10.48 -1.06
N ALA A 122 -1.95 11.53 -0.24
CA ALA A 122 -1.01 12.64 -0.35
C ALA A 122 0.43 12.17 -0.12
N LYS A 123 0.66 11.33 0.89
CA LYS A 123 1.99 10.75 1.15
C LYS A 123 2.48 9.85 0.03
N LEU A 124 1.60 8.98 -0.49
CA LEU A 124 1.95 8.07 -1.57
C LEU A 124 2.29 8.83 -2.86
N ALA A 125 1.49 9.83 -3.20
CA ALA A 125 1.71 10.68 -4.36
C ALA A 125 3.01 11.50 -4.22
N ALA A 126 3.24 12.12 -3.05
CA ALA A 126 4.48 12.83 -2.77
C ALA A 126 5.71 11.94 -2.94
N TRP A 127 5.67 10.71 -2.41
CA TRP A 127 6.71 9.71 -2.61
C TRP A 127 6.93 9.41 -4.11
N ALA A 128 5.86 9.17 -4.85
CA ALA A 128 5.96 8.79 -6.25
C ALA A 128 6.58 9.91 -7.12
N ILE A 129 6.17 11.15 -6.88
CA ILE A 129 6.65 12.33 -7.60
C ILE A 129 8.08 12.71 -7.16
N GLN A 130 8.35 12.74 -5.85
CA GLN A 130 9.66 13.11 -5.31
C GLN A 130 10.78 12.22 -5.83
N TYR A 131 10.55 10.90 -5.91
CA TYR A 131 11.56 9.96 -6.36
C TYR A 131 11.47 9.60 -7.85
N ASP A 132 10.47 10.14 -8.55
CA ASP A 132 10.26 9.91 -9.98
C ASP A 132 10.25 8.40 -10.28
N VAL A 133 9.31 7.69 -9.66
CA VAL A 133 9.11 6.23 -9.82
C VAL A 133 8.15 5.92 -10.98
N HIS A 134 8.31 6.66 -12.06
CA HIS A 134 7.55 6.52 -13.30
C HIS A 134 8.32 5.67 -14.31
N SER A 135 7.59 4.86 -15.09
CA SER A 135 8.12 4.15 -16.25
C SER A 135 7.02 3.95 -17.30
N ASN A 136 7.41 3.93 -18.58
CA ASN A 136 6.45 3.66 -19.67
C ASN A 136 5.98 2.20 -19.66
N ASN A 137 6.79 1.29 -19.11
CA ASN A 137 6.54 -0.14 -19.05
C ASN A 137 5.84 -0.58 -17.75
N VAL A 138 5.62 0.35 -16.82
CA VAL A 138 5.04 0.07 -15.50
C VAL A 138 3.76 0.86 -15.28
N ARG A 139 2.70 0.18 -14.88
CA ARG A 139 1.46 0.78 -14.40
C ARG A 139 1.18 0.37 -12.97
N TRP A 140 0.44 1.22 -12.26
CA TRP A 140 0.14 0.99 -10.85
C TRP A 140 -1.32 0.56 -10.64
N LEU A 141 -1.48 -0.52 -9.90
CA LEU A 141 -2.75 -0.91 -9.29
C LEU A 141 -2.71 -0.54 -7.81
N ILE A 142 -3.81 0.03 -7.31
CA ILE A 142 -3.94 0.40 -5.90
C ILE A 142 -4.65 -0.72 -5.18
N GLN A 143 -3.91 -1.48 -4.39
CA GLN A 143 -4.46 -2.55 -3.59
C GLN A 143 -5.00 -2.00 -2.26
N ILE A 144 -6.22 -2.40 -1.91
CA ILE A 144 -6.93 -2.01 -0.70
C ILE A 144 -7.11 -3.26 0.17
N PRO A 145 -6.30 -3.42 1.23
CA PRO A 145 -6.48 -4.51 2.19
C PRO A 145 -7.79 -4.38 2.99
N ARG A 146 -8.59 -5.44 3.09
CA ARG A 146 -9.86 -5.44 3.84
C ARG A 146 -9.61 -5.64 5.34
N LEU A 147 -9.04 -4.63 6.00
CA LEU A 147 -8.58 -4.68 7.40
C LEU A 147 -9.44 -3.81 8.35
N TYR A 148 -10.71 -3.58 8.03
CA TYR A 148 -11.58 -2.73 8.84
C TYR A 148 -11.71 -3.24 10.28
N ASP A 149 -11.84 -4.55 10.49
CA ASP A 149 -11.87 -5.21 11.80
C ASP A 149 -10.65 -4.86 12.67
N ILE A 150 -9.46 -4.82 12.08
CA ILE A 150 -8.22 -4.40 12.76
C ILE A 150 -8.30 -2.92 13.15
N PHE A 151 -8.80 -2.05 12.27
CA PHE A 151 -8.90 -0.62 12.57
C PHE A 151 -9.97 -0.33 13.63
N LYS A 152 -11.10 -1.04 13.57
CA LYS A 152 -12.20 -0.95 14.52
C LYS A 152 -11.77 -1.42 15.91
N SER A 153 -11.14 -2.60 16.03
CA SER A 153 -10.63 -3.12 17.31
C SER A 153 -9.56 -2.22 17.95
N ASN A 154 -8.74 -1.55 17.13
CA ASN A 154 -7.76 -0.56 17.59
C ASN A 154 -8.34 0.85 17.80
N LYS A 155 -9.67 1.05 17.65
CA LYS A 155 -10.37 2.34 17.81
C LYS A 155 -9.81 3.45 16.92
N ILE A 156 -9.35 3.07 15.71
CA ILE A 156 -8.83 4.03 14.73
C ILE A 156 -9.98 4.66 13.93
N MET A 157 -11.06 3.92 13.72
CA MET A 157 -12.27 4.38 13.02
C MET A 157 -13.53 3.83 13.68
N ASN A 158 -14.65 4.54 13.53
CA ASN A 158 -15.90 4.17 14.20
C ASN A 158 -16.84 3.36 13.31
N ASN A 159 -16.89 3.62 12.01
CA ASN A 159 -17.77 2.91 11.09
C ASN A 159 -17.09 2.68 9.73
N PHE A 160 -17.71 1.86 8.89
CA PHE A 160 -17.18 1.53 7.58
C PHE A 160 -17.15 2.74 6.61
N GLN A 161 -18.05 3.72 6.80
CA GLN A 161 -18.05 4.94 6.00
C GLN A 161 -16.74 5.74 6.14
N GLU A 162 -16.15 5.79 7.34
CA GLU A 162 -14.84 6.44 7.53
C GLU A 162 -13.75 5.78 6.67
N PHE A 163 -13.74 4.45 6.57
CA PHE A 163 -12.81 3.71 5.73
C PHE A 163 -12.98 4.06 4.23
N LEU A 164 -14.23 4.02 3.73
CA LEU A 164 -14.53 4.40 2.35
C LEU A 164 -14.17 5.86 2.07
N SER A 165 -14.46 6.76 3.02
CA SER A 165 -14.16 8.19 2.89
C SER A 165 -12.66 8.43 2.79
N ASN A 166 -11.84 7.75 3.61
CA ASN A 166 -10.38 7.87 3.55
C ASN A 166 -9.79 7.43 2.21
N ILE A 167 -10.45 6.50 1.51
CA ILE A 167 -10.01 6.00 0.20
C ILE A 167 -10.51 6.91 -0.92
N PHE A 168 -11.80 7.22 -0.97
CA PHE A 168 -12.42 7.81 -2.14
C PHE A 168 -12.54 9.33 -2.09
N LEU A 169 -12.71 9.94 -0.91
CA LEU A 169 -12.88 11.40 -0.81
C LEU A 169 -11.69 12.17 -1.40
N PRO A 170 -10.41 11.83 -1.10
CA PRO A 170 -9.27 12.52 -1.70
C PRO A 170 -9.23 12.39 -3.23
N LEU A 171 -9.75 11.28 -3.77
CA LEU A 171 -9.83 11.05 -5.21
C LEU A 171 -10.92 11.89 -5.87
N PHE A 172 -12.06 12.07 -5.22
CA PHE A 172 -13.12 12.96 -5.70
C PHE A 172 -12.67 14.42 -5.66
N GLU A 173 -12.03 14.86 -4.57
CA GLU A 173 -11.53 16.23 -4.42
C GLU A 173 -10.52 16.59 -5.52
N VAL A 174 -9.52 15.73 -5.75
CA VAL A 174 -8.49 15.98 -6.78
C VAL A 174 -9.02 15.79 -8.20
N SER A 175 -10.05 14.97 -8.38
CA SER A 175 -10.72 14.82 -9.67
C SER A 175 -11.69 15.97 -9.95
N ASN A 176 -12.10 16.74 -8.94
CA ASN A 176 -12.93 17.92 -9.13
C ASN A 176 -12.08 19.18 -9.34
N ASP A 177 -11.05 19.38 -8.50
CA ASP A 177 -10.06 20.45 -8.65
C ASP A 177 -8.63 19.89 -8.49
N PRO A 178 -7.86 19.78 -9.58
CA PRO A 178 -6.47 19.32 -9.54
C PRO A 178 -5.54 20.15 -8.64
N ASN A 179 -5.89 21.40 -8.32
CA ASN A 179 -5.06 22.26 -7.48
C ASN A 179 -5.10 21.88 -6.00
N THR A 180 -6.11 21.12 -5.57
CA THR A 180 -6.21 20.60 -4.19
C THR A 180 -5.01 19.72 -3.84
N ASN A 181 -4.55 18.91 -4.80
CA ASN A 181 -3.34 18.10 -4.68
C ASN A 181 -2.77 17.75 -6.06
N ILE A 182 -1.86 18.61 -6.55
CA ILE A 182 -1.24 18.46 -7.87
C ILE A 182 -0.40 17.17 -7.97
N GLU A 183 0.26 16.77 -6.89
CA GLU A 183 1.08 15.56 -6.86
C GLU A 183 0.22 14.31 -7.03
N LEU A 184 -0.91 14.25 -6.31
CA LEU A 184 -1.88 13.18 -6.43
C LEU A 184 -2.51 13.16 -7.82
N HIS A 185 -2.89 14.32 -8.37
CA HIS A 185 -3.42 14.41 -9.72
C HIS A 185 -2.47 13.77 -10.75
N LYS A 186 -1.17 14.13 -10.68
CA LYS A 186 -0.14 13.57 -11.56
C LYS A 186 0.04 12.06 -11.35
N PHE A 187 0.14 11.62 -10.10
CA PHE A 187 0.31 10.20 -9.77
C PHE A 187 -0.85 9.34 -10.32
N LEU A 188 -2.09 9.84 -10.22
CA LEU A 188 -3.27 9.13 -10.72
C LEU A 188 -3.25 8.89 -12.23
N THR A 189 -2.49 9.67 -13.02
CA THR A 189 -2.35 9.42 -14.47
C THR A 189 -1.60 8.11 -14.78
N HIS A 190 -0.88 7.56 -13.80
CA HIS A 190 -0.15 6.29 -13.91
C HIS A 190 -0.86 5.13 -13.21
N VAL A 191 -1.94 5.42 -12.50
CA VAL A 191 -2.80 4.42 -11.85
C VAL A 191 -3.85 3.94 -12.85
N VAL A 192 -4.00 2.63 -12.96
CA VAL A 192 -4.93 2.01 -13.91
C VAL A 192 -6.14 1.37 -13.23
N GLY A 193 -6.05 1.02 -11.95
CA GLY A 193 -7.14 0.34 -11.27
C GLY A 193 -6.92 0.12 -9.78
N PHE A 194 -7.94 -0.48 -9.17
CA PHE A 194 -8.00 -0.86 -7.77
C PHE A 194 -8.05 -2.39 -7.65
N ASP A 195 -7.54 -2.92 -6.55
CA ASP A 195 -7.56 -4.34 -6.25
C ASP A 195 -7.94 -4.55 -4.78
N SER A 196 -8.96 -5.35 -4.47
CA SER A 196 -9.34 -5.64 -3.08
C SER A 196 -8.64 -6.91 -2.62
N VAL A 197 -7.92 -6.85 -1.49
CA VAL A 197 -7.12 -8.00 -1.02
C VAL A 197 -7.44 -8.34 0.44
N ASP A 198 -7.66 -9.62 0.72
CA ASP A 198 -7.61 -10.21 2.06
C ASP A 198 -7.39 -11.73 1.94
N ASP A 199 -7.38 -12.42 3.07
CA ASP A 199 -7.45 -13.87 3.14
C ASP A 199 -8.84 -14.40 2.74
N GLU A 200 -8.96 -14.87 1.50
CA GLU A 200 -10.18 -15.48 0.96
C GLU A 200 -10.56 -16.83 1.61
N SER A 201 -9.74 -17.37 2.51
CA SER A 201 -10.08 -18.59 3.26
C SER A 201 -10.86 -18.31 4.53
N LYS A 202 -10.94 -17.05 4.99
CA LYS A 202 -11.74 -16.68 6.16
C LYS A 202 -13.22 -16.96 5.86
N PRO A 203 -13.92 -17.70 6.73
CA PRO A 203 -15.35 -17.87 6.58
C PRO A 203 -16.03 -16.52 6.77
N GLU A 204 -16.85 -16.12 5.81
CA GLU A 204 -17.69 -14.94 5.88
C GLU A 204 -19.14 -15.34 5.56
N ASN A 205 -20.10 -14.53 6.02
CA ASN A 205 -21.49 -14.70 5.60
C ASN A 205 -21.69 -13.99 4.25
N PRO A 206 -21.91 -14.74 3.15
CA PRO A 206 -22.01 -14.13 1.82
C PRO A 206 -23.36 -13.45 1.56
N MET A 207 -24.35 -13.60 2.45
CA MET A 207 -25.68 -13.05 2.23
C MET A 207 -25.70 -11.54 2.47
N LEU A 208 -25.93 -10.80 1.38
CA LEU A 208 -26.33 -9.40 1.44
C LEU A 208 -27.86 -9.35 1.45
N ASP A 209 -28.43 -9.31 2.64
CA ASP A 209 -29.87 -9.12 2.82
C ASP A 209 -30.27 -7.67 2.58
N ALA A 210 -31.55 -7.42 2.26
CA ALA A 210 -32.06 -6.06 2.07
C ALA A 210 -31.95 -5.18 3.34
N ASP A 211 -31.87 -5.82 4.51
CA ASP A 211 -31.75 -5.18 5.82
C ASP A 211 -30.28 -4.98 6.26
N VAL A 212 -29.33 -5.18 5.35
CA VAL A 212 -27.91 -4.93 5.63
C VAL A 212 -27.68 -3.44 5.94
N LYS A 213 -26.96 -3.19 7.05
CA LYS A 213 -26.59 -1.84 7.52
C LYS A 213 -25.87 -1.04 6.42
N SER A 214 -26.16 0.25 6.33
CA SER A 214 -25.39 1.17 5.46
C SER A 214 -23.96 1.36 6.00
N PRO A 215 -23.01 1.89 5.22
CA PRO A 215 -21.63 2.07 5.67
C PRO A 215 -21.52 2.99 6.89
N GLU A 216 -22.42 3.97 7.02
CA GLU A 216 -22.50 4.89 8.15
C GLU A 216 -22.93 4.19 9.44
N GLU A 217 -23.79 3.18 9.29
CA GLU A 217 -24.38 2.40 10.37
C GLU A 217 -23.58 1.13 10.68
N TRP A 218 -22.68 0.70 9.79
CA TRP A 218 -21.82 -0.46 10.01
C TRP A 218 -20.76 -0.15 11.07
N ASP A 219 -21.09 -0.47 12.32
CA ASP A 219 -20.28 -0.25 13.51
C ASP A 219 -19.87 -1.54 14.21
N ASP A 220 -20.14 -2.70 13.61
CA ASP A 220 -19.80 -4.01 14.16
C ASP A 220 -18.28 -4.21 14.26
N GLU A 221 -17.84 -5.04 15.21
CA GLU A 221 -16.42 -5.40 15.37
C GLU A 221 -15.95 -6.36 14.26
N GLU A 222 -16.88 -7.09 13.64
CA GLU A 222 -16.60 -8.01 12.54
C GLU A 222 -16.41 -7.24 11.21
N ASN A 223 -15.55 -7.80 10.36
CA ASN A 223 -15.29 -7.26 9.04
C ASN A 223 -16.53 -7.40 8.15
N PRO A 224 -16.91 -6.39 7.34
CA PRO A 224 -17.94 -6.57 6.34
C PRO A 224 -17.61 -7.72 5.37
N PRO A 225 -18.61 -8.45 4.87
CA PRO A 225 -18.40 -9.49 3.87
C PRO A 225 -17.74 -8.94 2.59
N TYR A 226 -17.04 -9.79 1.84
CA TYR A 226 -16.40 -9.42 0.58
C TYR A 226 -17.33 -8.72 -0.40
N ALA A 227 -18.55 -9.26 -0.57
CA ALA A 227 -19.55 -8.70 -1.46
C ALA A 227 -19.93 -7.26 -1.06
N TYR A 228 -19.94 -6.95 0.25
CA TYR A 228 -20.19 -5.61 0.76
C TYR A 228 -19.06 -4.65 0.37
N TYR A 229 -17.80 -5.05 0.59
CA TYR A 229 -16.63 -4.27 0.17
C TYR A 229 -16.65 -3.97 -1.33
N LEU A 230 -16.85 -5.01 -2.15
CA LEU A 230 -16.88 -4.86 -3.60
C LEU A 230 -18.01 -3.96 -4.07
N TYR A 231 -19.21 -4.08 -3.49
CA TYR A 231 -20.35 -3.25 -3.88
C TYR A 231 -20.05 -1.76 -3.67
N TYR A 232 -19.59 -1.38 -2.47
CA TYR A 232 -19.31 0.03 -2.18
C TYR A 232 -18.06 0.54 -2.89
N MET A 233 -17.04 -0.30 -3.08
CA MET A 233 -15.88 0.06 -3.90
C MET A 233 -16.31 0.29 -5.36
N TYR A 234 -17.10 -0.62 -5.94
CA TYR A 234 -17.61 -0.50 -7.31
C TYR A 234 -18.48 0.74 -7.49
N ALA A 235 -19.40 1.01 -6.57
CA ALA A 235 -20.29 2.18 -6.63
C ALA A 235 -19.48 3.50 -6.60
N ASN A 236 -18.49 3.59 -5.70
CA ASN A 236 -17.61 4.75 -5.61
C ASN A 236 -16.73 4.91 -6.86
N ILE A 237 -16.07 3.84 -7.33
CA ILE A 237 -15.21 3.86 -8.52
C ILE A 237 -16.03 4.22 -9.76
N THR A 238 -17.23 3.67 -9.91
CA THR A 238 -18.11 3.97 -11.04
C THR A 238 -18.50 5.45 -11.06
N THR A 239 -18.88 6.00 -9.91
CA THR A 239 -19.24 7.43 -9.78
C THR A 239 -18.04 8.33 -10.05
N LEU A 240 -16.88 7.99 -9.47
CA LEU A 240 -15.61 8.68 -9.70
C LEU A 240 -15.20 8.65 -11.17
N ASN A 241 -15.37 7.51 -11.83
CA ASN A 241 -15.05 7.35 -13.26
C ASN A 241 -15.97 8.18 -14.16
N HIS A 242 -17.24 8.34 -13.81
CA HIS A 242 -18.12 9.26 -14.55
C HIS A 242 -17.61 10.69 -14.46
N LEU A 243 -17.31 11.18 -13.24
CA LEU A 243 -16.73 12.51 -13.03
C LEU A 243 -15.42 12.69 -13.80
N ARG A 244 -14.50 11.73 -13.66
CA ARG A 244 -13.19 11.78 -14.34
C ARG A 244 -13.32 11.78 -15.85
N ARG A 245 -14.25 10.98 -16.40
CA ARG A 245 -14.53 10.93 -17.84
C ARG A 245 -15.08 12.25 -18.37
N GLU A 246 -16.00 12.89 -17.64
CA GLU A 246 -16.54 14.21 -18.00
C GLU A 246 -15.46 15.29 -18.05
N GLN A 247 -14.43 15.17 -17.19
CA GLN A 247 -13.26 16.05 -17.19
C GLN A 247 -12.13 15.63 -18.16
N GLY A 248 -12.30 14.55 -18.93
CA GLY A 248 -11.29 14.04 -19.84
C GLY A 248 -10.07 13.41 -19.17
N LEU A 249 -10.19 13.00 -17.89
CA LEU A 249 -9.15 12.32 -17.12
C LEU A 249 -9.18 10.79 -17.34
N ASN A 250 -8.08 10.10 -16.98
CA ASN A 250 -8.04 8.64 -17.01
C ASN A 250 -9.00 8.02 -15.98
N THR A 251 -9.61 6.89 -16.33
CA THR A 251 -10.50 6.13 -15.45
C THR A 251 -9.81 4.90 -14.86
N PHE A 252 -10.39 4.35 -13.81
CA PHE A 252 -9.85 3.21 -13.08
C PHE A 252 -10.69 1.95 -13.29
N VAL A 253 -10.05 0.79 -13.38
CA VAL A 253 -10.73 -0.50 -13.31
C VAL A 253 -10.82 -0.99 -11.85
N LEU A 254 -11.74 -1.92 -11.59
CA LEU A 254 -11.83 -2.68 -10.34
C LEU A 254 -11.63 -4.16 -10.67
#